data_AF-A0A955DWX1-F1
#
_entry.id   AF-A0A955DWX1-F1
#
_cell.length_a   1.000
_cell.length_b   1.000
_cell.length_c   1.000
_cell.angle_alpha   90.00
_cell.angle_beta   90.00
_cell.angle_gamma   90.00
#
_symmetry.space_group_name_H-M   'P 1'
#
loop_
_entity.id
_entity.type
_entity.pdbx_description
1 polymer ?
#
loop_
_entity_poly.entity_id
_entity_poly.type
_entity_poly.pdbx_seq_one_letter_code
_entity_poly.pdbx_strand_id
1 'polypeptide(L)'
;MKAGGTRGVAGPSELPEAGGEDDAPGRHSATSAHEIRFLDALHPDPVSVKLAVHAFTEAATTFSIEWPAETRTHVTRLESLLAAAASHHLASSRFHGTDAREVSDFVERARSALLGIEPILNHAASRILPLLRGMDGYWRGLTQCHETSLTNYVTLANFEVVSLAIEPLQSRLLYDDLFPRQYEPWFAVRRRYDYMATLFGFDEPVYGARLYDLCGEYVGQWFWGPQSQILEADRLSAKRRPITNPWFVKYLIPQNELRLAQAGSESTFRYDERATVNKVRDAEGVKR
;
A
#
# COMPACT_ATOMS: atom_id res chain seq x y z
N MET A 1 -7.78 -82.62 19.99
CA MET A 1 -7.79 -83.93 19.30
C MET A 1 -9.15 -84.12 18.62
N LYS A 2 -9.15 -84.57 17.35
CA LYS A 2 -10.26 -84.91 16.44
C LYS A 2 -11.10 -83.72 15.92
N ALA A 3 -11.11 -83.29 14.66
CA ALA A 3 -10.99 -83.85 13.29
C ALA A 3 -12.35 -84.10 12.59
N GLY A 4 -12.48 -83.53 11.38
CA GLY A 4 -13.36 -83.93 10.25
C GLY A 4 -14.79 -83.37 10.28
N GLY A 5 -15.38 -82.78 9.24
CA GLY A 5 -15.01 -82.59 7.83
C GLY A 5 -15.98 -83.33 6.88
N THR A 6 -16.78 -82.59 6.08
CA THR A 6 -17.40 -82.95 4.76
C THR A 6 -18.12 -81.68 4.22
N ARG A 7 -17.75 -81.01 3.10
CA ARG A 7 -17.72 -81.28 1.64
C ARG A 7 -19.08 -81.34 0.90
N GLY A 8 -19.18 -80.53 -0.18
CA GLY A 8 -20.10 -80.65 -1.34
C GLY A 8 -20.90 -79.37 -1.65
N VAL A 9 -20.38 -78.37 -2.38
CA VAL A 9 -20.30 -78.18 -3.87
C VAL A 9 -21.67 -78.05 -4.58
N ALA A 10 -21.97 -76.84 -5.08
CA ALA A 10 -22.40 -76.55 -6.47
C ALA A 10 -22.63 -75.02 -6.68
N GLY A 11 -21.83 -74.38 -7.54
CA GLY A 11 -22.28 -73.21 -8.34
C GLY A 11 -22.99 -73.69 -9.61
N PRO A 12 -23.32 -72.87 -10.63
CA PRO A 12 -22.94 -71.47 -10.93
C PRO A 12 -24.20 -70.55 -11.03
N SER A 13 -24.17 -69.23 -11.24
CA SER A 13 -23.78 -68.54 -12.47
C SER A 13 -23.96 -67.01 -12.30
N GLU A 14 -23.13 -66.25 -13.03
CA GLU A 14 -23.38 -64.92 -13.60
C GLU A 14 -23.35 -63.64 -12.71
N LEU A 15 -22.20 -62.96 -12.79
CA LEU A 15 -22.01 -61.49 -12.83
C LEU A 15 -22.70 -60.90 -14.11
N PRO A 16 -22.93 -59.56 -14.29
CA PRO A 16 -22.07 -58.46 -13.82
C PRO A 16 -22.71 -57.08 -13.47
N GLU A 17 -21.83 -56.23 -12.91
CA GLU A 17 -21.65 -54.77 -13.13
C GLU A 17 -22.73 -53.72 -12.74
N ALA A 18 -22.33 -52.81 -11.85
CA ALA A 18 -22.32 -51.34 -12.01
C ALA A 18 -22.01 -50.75 -10.60
N GLY A 19 -20.92 -50.02 -10.38
CA GLY A 19 -20.74 -48.65 -10.87
C GLY A 19 -21.26 -47.68 -9.82
N GLY A 20 -20.37 -47.12 -9.00
CA GLY A 20 -20.71 -46.22 -7.90
C GLY A 20 -19.48 -45.69 -7.18
N GLU A 21 -18.53 -45.15 -7.95
CA GLU A 21 -17.66 -44.08 -7.46
C GLU A 21 -18.57 -42.87 -7.20
N ASP A 22 -18.83 -42.54 -5.93
CA ASP A 22 -19.30 -41.22 -5.57
C ASP A 22 -18.11 -40.47 -4.98
N ASP A 23 -17.48 -39.73 -5.89
CA ASP A 23 -16.48 -38.70 -5.65
C ASP A 23 -16.89 -37.81 -4.48
N ALA A 24 -16.03 -37.78 -3.45
CA ALA A 24 -16.05 -36.72 -2.48
C ALA A 24 -15.92 -35.38 -3.22
N PRO A 25 -16.82 -34.39 -3.03
CA PRO A 25 -16.67 -33.11 -3.69
C PRO A 25 -15.40 -32.45 -3.16
N GLY A 26 -14.41 -32.34 -4.04
CA GLY A 26 -13.18 -31.59 -3.82
C GLY A 26 -13.54 -30.20 -3.32
N ARG A 27 -13.22 -29.94 -2.05
CA ARG A 27 -13.17 -28.60 -1.50
C ARG A 27 -12.02 -27.85 -2.17
N HIS A 28 -12.24 -27.41 -3.40
CA HIS A 28 -11.60 -26.20 -3.88
C HIS A 28 -12.21 -25.08 -3.06
N SER A 29 -11.62 -24.81 -1.89
CA SER A 29 -11.81 -23.54 -1.21
C SER A 29 -11.25 -22.48 -2.17
N ALA A 30 -12.11 -21.97 -3.05
CA ALA A 30 -11.79 -20.80 -3.85
C ALA A 30 -11.44 -19.71 -2.84
N THR A 31 -10.16 -19.39 -2.74
CA THR A 31 -9.69 -18.26 -1.94
C THR A 31 -10.35 -17.04 -2.56
N SER A 32 -11.44 -16.56 -1.98
CA SER A 32 -12.13 -15.37 -2.44
C SER A 32 -11.15 -14.20 -2.26
N ALA A 33 -10.65 -13.67 -3.38
CA ALA A 33 -9.86 -12.46 -3.35
C ALA A 33 -10.80 -11.28 -3.09
N HIS A 34 -10.49 -10.47 -2.08
CA HIS A 34 -11.25 -9.26 -1.75
C HIS A 34 -10.57 -8.06 -2.41
N GLU A 35 -11.29 -7.45 -3.33
CA GLU A 35 -10.83 -6.32 -4.11
C GLU A 35 -11.14 -5.01 -3.39
N ILE A 36 -10.10 -4.20 -3.14
CA ILE A 36 -10.24 -2.81 -2.70
C ILE A 36 -10.31 -1.93 -3.94
N ARG A 37 -11.40 -1.16 -4.05
CA ARG A 37 -11.66 -0.23 -5.16
C ARG A 37 -11.50 1.20 -4.69
N PHE A 38 -11.54 2.13 -5.64
CA PHE A 38 -11.48 3.56 -5.37
C PHE A 38 -12.82 4.25 -5.68
N LEU A 39 -13.19 5.20 -4.81
CA LEU A 39 -14.34 6.08 -5.00
C LEU A 39 -13.99 7.20 -5.99
N ASP A 40 -12.77 7.72 -5.90
CA ASP A 40 -12.24 8.80 -6.73
C ASP A 40 -10.76 8.54 -7.09
N ALA A 41 -10.07 9.53 -7.65
CA ALA A 41 -8.68 9.38 -8.08
C ALA A 41 -7.68 9.08 -6.92
N LEU A 42 -8.07 9.25 -5.66
CA LEU A 42 -7.19 9.18 -4.49
C LEU A 42 -7.71 8.27 -3.37
N HIS A 43 -9.00 8.30 -3.09
CA HIS A 43 -9.60 7.67 -1.92
C HIS A 43 -10.22 6.31 -2.26
N PRO A 44 -9.95 5.28 -1.44
CA PRO A 44 -10.59 3.98 -1.60
C PRO A 44 -12.10 4.08 -1.30
N ASP A 45 -12.89 3.24 -1.95
CA ASP A 45 -14.31 3.08 -1.66
C ASP A 45 -14.48 2.52 -0.23
N PRO A 46 -15.14 3.27 0.69
CA PRO A 46 -15.33 2.83 2.07
C PRO A 46 -16.05 1.48 2.20
N VAL A 47 -16.93 1.14 1.25
CA VAL A 47 -17.64 -0.15 1.28
C VAL A 47 -16.66 -1.29 0.99
N SER A 48 -15.85 -1.18 -0.07
CA SER A 48 -14.81 -2.17 -0.39
C SER A 48 -13.83 -2.39 0.77
N VAL A 49 -13.42 -1.31 1.47
CA VAL A 49 -12.54 -1.40 2.66
C VAL A 49 -13.22 -2.15 3.79
N LYS A 50 -14.48 -1.79 4.13
CA LYS A 50 -15.23 -2.46 5.19
C LYS A 50 -15.42 -3.95 4.90
N LEU A 51 -15.71 -4.32 3.65
CA LEU A 51 -15.82 -5.72 3.23
C LEU A 51 -14.48 -6.46 3.36
N ALA A 52 -13.35 -5.81 3.01
CA ALA A 52 -12.02 -6.40 3.16
C ALA A 52 -11.66 -6.65 4.63
N VAL A 53 -11.95 -5.70 5.52
CA VAL A 53 -11.72 -5.87 6.97
C VAL A 53 -12.61 -6.96 7.55
N HIS A 54 -13.88 -7.03 7.13
CA HIS A 54 -14.79 -8.11 7.56
C HIS A 54 -14.28 -9.48 7.13
N ALA A 55 -13.85 -9.61 5.87
CA ALA A 55 -13.32 -10.86 5.34
C ALA A 55 -12.04 -11.32 6.06
N PHE A 56 -11.19 -10.39 6.51
CA PHE A 56 -10.04 -10.71 7.35
C PHE A 56 -10.46 -11.36 8.68
N THR A 57 -11.56 -10.91 9.29
CA THR A 57 -12.03 -11.48 10.57
C THR A 57 -12.60 -12.90 10.42
N GLU A 58 -13.01 -13.29 9.21
CA GLU A 58 -13.70 -14.56 8.96
C GLU A 58 -12.79 -15.65 8.40
N ALA A 59 -11.73 -15.32 7.65
CA ALA A 59 -10.88 -16.33 6.99
C ALA A 59 -9.47 -15.86 6.61
N ALA A 60 -8.65 -16.81 6.14
CA ALA A 60 -7.39 -16.54 5.46
C ALA A 60 -7.66 -16.04 4.04
N THR A 61 -7.59 -14.72 3.89
CA THR A 61 -8.10 -14.00 2.73
C THR A 61 -6.96 -13.42 1.89
N THR A 62 -7.10 -13.46 0.57
CA THR A 62 -6.22 -12.73 -0.37
C THR A 62 -6.84 -11.38 -0.70
N PHE A 63 -5.99 -10.36 -0.90
CA PHE A 63 -6.45 -9.01 -1.23
C PHE A 63 -5.86 -8.55 -2.56
N SER A 64 -6.63 -7.76 -3.30
CA SER A 64 -6.17 -7.06 -4.50
C SER A 64 -6.55 -5.58 -4.40
N ILE A 65 -5.81 -4.73 -5.13
CA ILE A 65 -6.12 -3.31 -5.26
C ILE A 65 -6.43 -3.03 -6.74
N GLU A 66 -7.64 -2.56 -7.01
CA GLU A 66 -8.00 -2.06 -8.32
C GLU A 66 -7.54 -0.60 -8.46
N TRP A 67 -6.32 -0.41 -8.96
CA TRP A 67 -5.75 0.92 -9.14
C TRP A 67 -6.61 1.80 -10.08
N PRO A 68 -6.83 3.09 -9.74
CA PRO A 68 -7.59 3.99 -10.59
C PRO A 68 -7.03 4.05 -12.02
N ALA A 69 -7.91 4.14 -13.02
CA ALA A 69 -7.51 4.25 -14.42
C ALA A 69 -6.63 5.49 -14.68
N GLU A 70 -6.88 6.58 -13.95
CA GLU A 70 -6.08 7.81 -14.00
C GLU A 70 -4.65 7.56 -13.51
N THR A 71 -4.46 6.86 -12.37
CA THR A 71 -3.15 6.44 -11.85
C THR A 71 -2.37 5.67 -12.91
N ARG A 72 -2.99 4.65 -13.54
CA ARG A 72 -2.35 3.88 -14.62
C ARG A 72 -1.99 4.77 -15.82
N THR A 73 -2.86 5.71 -16.17
CA THR A 73 -2.62 6.66 -17.28
C THR A 73 -1.38 7.53 -17.03
N HIS A 74 -1.16 7.98 -15.79
CA HIS A 74 0.04 8.75 -15.44
C HIS A 74 1.32 7.90 -15.57
N VAL A 75 1.30 6.66 -15.08
CA VAL A 75 2.44 5.73 -15.19
C VAL A 75 2.77 5.45 -16.66
N THR A 76 1.78 5.05 -17.46
CA THR A 76 1.97 4.76 -18.90
C THR A 76 2.43 5.99 -19.67
N ARG A 77 1.96 7.20 -19.30
CA ARG A 77 2.45 8.45 -19.89
C ARG A 77 3.93 8.66 -19.60
N LEU A 78 4.36 8.46 -18.35
CA LEU A 78 5.76 8.58 -17.96
C LEU A 78 6.65 7.57 -18.70
N GLU A 79 6.23 6.31 -18.79
CA GLU A 79 6.92 5.26 -19.55
C GLU A 79 7.06 5.62 -21.03
N SER A 80 5.99 6.12 -21.64
CA SER A 80 5.97 6.51 -23.05
C SER A 80 6.91 7.69 -23.33
N LEU A 81 6.95 8.67 -22.41
CA LEU A 81 7.88 9.79 -22.52
C LEU A 81 9.33 9.35 -22.31
N LEU A 82 9.59 8.46 -21.36
CA LEU A 82 10.93 7.89 -21.18
C LEU A 82 11.42 7.16 -22.43
N ALA A 83 10.53 6.40 -23.10
CA ALA A 83 10.84 5.75 -24.37
C ALA A 83 11.11 6.79 -25.49
N ALA A 84 10.31 7.85 -25.57
CA ALA A 84 10.47 8.91 -26.57
C ALA A 84 11.76 9.75 -26.39
N ALA A 85 12.32 9.81 -25.18
CA ALA A 85 13.58 10.49 -24.92
C ALA A 85 14.78 9.85 -25.66
N ALA A 86 14.72 8.54 -25.94
CA ALA A 86 15.75 7.84 -26.71
C ALA A 86 15.89 8.37 -28.15
N SER A 87 14.80 8.92 -28.70
CA SER A 87 14.75 9.47 -30.05
C SER A 87 14.74 11.01 -30.08
N HIS A 88 15.18 11.70 -29.01
CA HIS A 88 15.11 13.16 -28.89
C HIS A 88 15.73 13.95 -30.06
N HIS A 89 16.71 13.37 -30.77
CA HIS A 89 17.33 13.99 -31.95
C HIS A 89 16.44 13.95 -33.21
N LEU A 90 15.41 13.10 -33.26
CA LEU A 90 14.50 12.97 -34.39
C LEU A 90 13.39 14.03 -34.34
N ALA A 91 13.00 14.56 -35.50
CA ALA A 91 11.92 15.55 -35.63
C ALA A 91 10.54 15.04 -35.16
N SER A 92 10.34 13.72 -35.13
CA SER A 92 9.12 13.08 -34.65
C SER A 92 9.05 12.95 -33.12
N SER A 93 10.16 13.22 -32.40
CA SER A 93 10.18 13.11 -30.95
C SER A 93 9.55 14.33 -30.29
N ARG A 94 8.88 14.08 -29.15
CA ARG A 94 8.39 15.15 -28.26
C ARG A 94 9.52 15.98 -27.66
N PHE A 95 10.74 15.46 -27.64
CA PHE A 95 11.93 16.15 -27.15
C PHE A 95 12.75 16.79 -28.29
N HIS A 96 12.20 16.88 -29.50
CA HIS A 96 12.91 17.50 -30.61
C HIS A 96 13.15 18.99 -30.35
N GLY A 97 14.40 19.43 -30.53
CA GLY A 97 14.80 20.82 -30.30
C GLY A 97 15.00 21.17 -28.82
N THR A 98 14.78 20.22 -27.90
CA THR A 98 15.10 20.35 -26.49
C THR A 98 16.61 20.21 -26.26
N ASP A 99 17.14 20.96 -25.30
CA ASP A 99 18.53 20.83 -24.88
C ASP A 99 18.83 19.42 -24.33
N ALA A 100 19.93 18.82 -24.78
CA ALA A 100 20.27 17.44 -24.43
C ALA A 100 20.47 17.23 -22.91
N ARG A 101 20.90 18.26 -22.17
CA ARG A 101 21.01 18.18 -20.71
C ARG A 101 19.64 18.12 -20.05
N GLU A 102 18.68 18.94 -20.51
CA GLU A 102 17.32 18.89 -19.98
C GLU A 102 16.64 17.53 -20.25
N VAL A 103 16.89 16.93 -21.43
CA VAL A 103 16.43 15.56 -21.74
C VAL A 103 17.10 14.54 -20.81
N SER A 104 18.41 14.67 -20.57
CA SER A 104 19.13 13.79 -19.64
C SER A 104 18.56 13.88 -18.22
N ASP A 105 18.33 15.09 -17.70
CA ASP A 105 17.76 15.33 -16.38
C ASP A 105 16.35 14.72 -16.27
N PHE A 106 15.53 14.83 -17.34
CA PHE A 106 14.23 14.15 -17.41
C PHE A 106 14.37 12.62 -17.33
N VAL A 107 15.29 12.03 -18.11
CA VAL A 107 15.51 10.58 -18.12
C VAL A 107 15.91 10.06 -16.74
N GLU A 108 16.79 10.77 -16.04
CA GLU A 108 17.21 10.40 -14.68
C GLU A 108 16.04 10.42 -13.70
N ARG A 109 15.26 11.52 -13.67
CA ARG A 109 14.07 11.62 -12.81
C ARG A 109 13.01 10.58 -13.14
N ALA A 110 12.69 10.40 -14.42
CA ALA A 110 11.69 9.43 -14.87
C ALA A 110 12.07 7.99 -14.49
N ARG A 111 13.34 7.60 -14.67
CA ARG A 111 13.82 6.28 -14.24
C ARG A 111 13.75 6.12 -12.72
N SER A 112 14.18 7.13 -11.96
CA SER A 112 14.09 7.10 -10.51
C SER A 112 12.64 6.99 -10.02
N ALA A 113 11.71 7.69 -10.67
CA ALA A 113 10.29 7.62 -10.36
C ALA A 113 9.71 6.23 -10.64
N LEU A 114 9.98 5.64 -11.81
CA LEU A 114 9.49 4.29 -12.15
C LEU A 114 10.04 3.21 -11.20
N LEU A 115 11.32 3.31 -10.82
CA LEU A 115 11.92 2.43 -9.80
C LEU A 115 11.24 2.54 -8.42
N GLY A 116 10.66 3.71 -8.10
CA GLY A 116 9.87 3.91 -6.88
C GLY A 116 8.42 3.43 -7.00
N ILE A 117 7.83 3.55 -8.18
CA ILE A 117 6.44 3.17 -8.47
C ILE A 117 6.27 1.64 -8.47
N GLU A 118 7.16 0.92 -9.14
CA GLU A 118 7.04 -0.53 -9.36
C GLU A 118 6.86 -1.33 -8.05
N PRO A 119 7.67 -1.13 -7.00
CA PRO A 119 7.49 -1.82 -5.73
C PRO A 119 6.11 -1.57 -5.08
N ILE A 120 5.56 -0.36 -5.22
CA ILE A 120 4.26 -0.02 -4.63
C ILE A 120 3.16 -0.77 -5.37
N LEU A 121 3.16 -0.73 -6.72
CA LEU A 121 2.17 -1.44 -7.54
C LEU A 121 2.21 -2.96 -7.30
N ASN A 122 3.40 -3.53 -7.11
CA ASN A 122 3.59 -4.97 -6.95
C ASN A 122 3.31 -5.46 -5.52
N HIS A 123 3.58 -4.66 -4.49
CA HIS A 123 3.55 -5.13 -3.11
C HIS A 123 2.44 -4.50 -2.25
N ALA A 124 1.76 -3.44 -2.69
CA ALA A 124 0.79 -2.78 -1.81
C ALA A 124 -0.37 -3.71 -1.41
N ALA A 125 -0.86 -4.52 -2.34
CA ALA A 125 -1.92 -5.49 -2.06
C ALA A 125 -1.47 -6.58 -1.07
N SER A 126 -0.22 -7.07 -1.20
CA SER A 126 0.30 -8.13 -0.32
C SER A 126 0.53 -7.66 1.12
N ARG A 127 0.68 -6.34 1.35
CA ARG A 127 0.81 -5.73 2.68
C ARG A 127 -0.49 -5.59 3.45
N ILE A 128 -1.65 -5.68 2.80
CA ILE A 128 -2.96 -5.53 3.48
C ILE A 128 -3.11 -6.58 4.60
N LEU A 129 -2.79 -7.84 4.32
CA LEU A 129 -2.92 -8.91 5.32
C LEU A 129 -1.92 -8.75 6.49
N PRO A 130 -0.61 -8.49 6.27
CA PRO A 130 0.31 -8.11 7.33
C PRO A 130 -0.12 -6.90 8.16
N LEU A 131 -0.65 -5.83 7.53
CA LEU A 131 -1.18 -4.67 8.24
C LEU A 131 -2.28 -5.09 9.22
N LEU A 132 -3.30 -5.80 8.74
CA LEU A 132 -4.44 -6.22 9.55
C LEU A 132 -4.03 -7.19 10.67
N ARG A 133 -3.17 -8.17 10.36
CA ARG A 133 -2.60 -9.09 11.36
C ARG A 133 -1.77 -8.37 12.41
N GLY A 134 -1.03 -7.34 12.01
CA GLY A 134 -0.24 -6.54 12.91
C GLY A 134 -1.08 -5.77 13.92
N MET A 135 -2.30 -5.40 13.54
CA MET A 135 -3.25 -4.68 14.38
C MET A 135 -4.13 -5.58 15.25
N ASP A 136 -4.37 -6.84 14.84
CA ASP A 136 -5.25 -7.80 15.55
C ASP A 136 -4.77 -8.19 16.97
N GLY A 137 -3.56 -7.80 17.37
CA GLY A 137 -3.12 -7.93 18.76
C GLY A 137 -3.78 -6.90 19.67
N TYR A 138 -3.33 -5.64 19.54
CA TYR A 138 -3.73 -4.57 20.46
C TYR A 138 -5.12 -3.98 20.14
N TRP A 139 -5.49 -3.88 18.85
CA TRP A 139 -6.77 -3.30 18.42
C TRP A 139 -7.83 -4.35 18.08
N ARG A 140 -7.71 -5.59 18.57
CA ARG A 140 -8.69 -6.64 18.32
C ARG A 140 -10.11 -6.17 18.64
N GLY A 141 -11.04 -6.38 17.70
CA GLY A 141 -12.44 -5.98 17.84
C GLY A 141 -12.71 -4.48 17.63
N LEU A 142 -11.68 -3.66 17.43
CA LEU A 142 -11.80 -2.26 17.04
C LEU A 142 -11.75 -2.15 15.51
N THR A 143 -12.80 -2.63 14.85
CA THR A 143 -12.89 -2.69 13.38
C THR A 143 -12.67 -1.32 12.74
N GLN A 144 -13.15 -0.25 13.35
CA GLN A 144 -12.95 1.12 12.86
C GLN A 144 -11.47 1.51 12.77
N CYS A 145 -10.62 1.04 13.69
CA CYS A 145 -9.17 1.30 13.62
C CYS A 145 -8.56 0.59 12.41
N HIS A 146 -8.94 -0.66 12.15
CA HIS A 146 -8.49 -1.42 10.99
C HIS A 146 -8.96 -0.77 9.69
N GLU A 147 -10.23 -0.39 9.59
CA GLU A 147 -10.80 0.31 8.44
C GLU A 147 -10.04 1.62 8.18
N THR A 148 -9.80 2.43 9.22
CA THR A 148 -9.10 3.71 9.09
C THR A 148 -7.65 3.54 8.63
N SER A 149 -6.91 2.60 9.24
CA SER A 149 -5.53 2.30 8.85
C SER A 149 -5.46 1.80 7.41
N LEU A 150 -6.36 0.89 7.02
CA LEU A 150 -6.40 0.34 5.67
C LEU A 150 -6.76 1.40 4.63
N THR A 151 -7.77 2.24 4.90
CA THR A 151 -8.14 3.38 4.04
C THR A 151 -6.94 4.30 3.84
N ASN A 152 -6.28 4.71 4.92
CA ASN A 152 -5.16 5.66 4.82
C ASN A 152 -3.94 5.01 4.17
N TYR A 153 -3.69 3.72 4.39
CA TYR A 153 -2.62 2.98 3.72
C TYR A 153 -2.81 2.94 2.21
N VAL A 154 -4.00 2.56 1.73
CA VAL A 154 -4.30 2.48 0.30
C VAL A 154 -4.31 3.86 -0.35
N THR A 155 -4.84 4.87 0.35
CA THR A 155 -4.77 6.29 -0.08
C THR A 155 -3.32 6.72 -0.27
N LEU A 156 -2.44 6.43 0.70
CA LEU A 156 -1.02 6.77 0.62
C LEU A 156 -0.30 6.05 -0.51
N ALA A 157 -0.56 4.75 -0.69
CA ALA A 157 0.06 3.98 -1.76
C ALA A 157 -0.30 4.54 -3.14
N ASN A 158 -1.58 4.86 -3.37
CA ASN A 158 -2.02 5.46 -4.63
C ASN A 158 -1.47 6.88 -4.82
N PHE A 159 -1.52 7.70 -3.77
CA PHE A 159 -0.95 9.05 -3.80
C PHE A 159 0.53 9.03 -4.17
N GLU A 160 1.33 8.14 -3.56
CA GLU A 160 2.78 8.04 -3.82
C GLU A 160 3.05 7.66 -5.28
N VAL A 161 2.28 6.72 -5.84
CA VAL A 161 2.37 6.35 -7.26
C VAL A 161 2.05 7.54 -8.16
N VAL A 162 0.94 8.24 -7.90
CA VAL A 162 0.55 9.42 -8.69
C VAL A 162 1.62 10.51 -8.59
N SER A 163 2.07 10.83 -7.39
CA SER A 163 3.08 11.85 -7.13
C SER A 163 4.39 11.56 -7.87
N LEU A 164 4.89 10.33 -7.78
CA LEU A 164 6.09 9.90 -8.50
C LEU A 164 5.90 9.95 -10.02
N ALA A 165 4.72 9.56 -10.52
CA ALA A 165 4.45 9.51 -11.96
C ALA A 165 4.39 10.92 -12.60
N ILE A 166 3.91 11.91 -11.85
CA ILE A 166 3.70 13.27 -12.36
C ILE A 166 4.84 14.25 -12.03
N GLU A 167 5.68 13.97 -11.03
CA GLU A 167 6.82 14.83 -10.67
C GLU A 167 7.75 15.13 -11.85
N PRO A 168 8.16 14.15 -12.69
CA PRO A 168 9.04 14.43 -13.82
C PRO A 168 8.40 15.35 -14.88
N LEU A 169 7.06 15.43 -14.90
CA LEU A 169 6.29 16.27 -15.83
C LEU A 169 6.32 17.75 -15.44
N GLN A 170 6.89 18.11 -14.27
CA GLN A 170 7.08 19.51 -13.85
C GLN A 170 8.21 20.22 -14.56
N SER A 171 9.02 19.50 -15.34
CA SER A 171 9.99 20.15 -16.20
C SER A 171 9.26 21.16 -17.12
N ARG A 172 9.87 22.33 -17.32
CA ARG A 172 9.33 23.40 -18.19
C ARG A 172 8.87 22.87 -19.54
N LEU A 173 9.54 21.83 -20.04
CA LEU A 173 9.29 21.15 -21.30
C LEU A 173 7.93 20.47 -21.40
N LEU A 174 7.43 19.94 -20.28
CA LEU A 174 6.25 19.09 -20.23
C LEU A 174 5.10 19.74 -19.44
N TYR A 175 5.41 20.81 -18.70
CA TYR A 175 4.47 21.43 -17.78
C TYR A 175 3.22 21.96 -18.47
N ASP A 176 3.39 22.68 -19.57
CA ASP A 176 2.25 23.36 -20.19
C ASP A 176 1.30 22.40 -20.92
N ASP A 177 1.85 21.33 -21.49
CA ASP A 177 1.09 20.42 -22.36
C ASP A 177 0.66 19.11 -21.68
N LEU A 178 1.41 18.63 -20.68
CA LEU A 178 1.28 17.26 -20.18
C LEU A 178 1.10 17.15 -18.67
N PHE A 179 1.43 18.21 -17.91
CA PHE A 179 1.27 18.20 -16.47
C PHE A 179 -0.22 18.27 -16.09
N PRO A 180 -0.74 17.31 -15.32
CA PRO A 180 -2.12 17.33 -14.82
C PRO A 180 -2.36 18.47 -13.82
N ARG A 181 -2.97 19.56 -14.30
CA ARG A 181 -3.19 20.82 -13.56
C ARG A 181 -3.93 20.66 -12.24
N GLN A 182 -4.77 19.63 -12.10
CA GLN A 182 -5.43 19.32 -10.83
C GLN A 182 -4.44 19.02 -9.68
N TYR A 183 -3.23 18.59 -10.00
CA TYR A 183 -2.18 18.28 -9.02
C TYR A 183 -1.14 19.40 -8.87
N GLU A 184 -1.26 20.51 -9.61
CA GLU A 184 -0.37 21.68 -9.49
C GLU A 184 -0.26 22.20 -8.05
N PRO A 185 -1.36 22.27 -7.26
CA PRO A 185 -1.29 22.68 -5.86
C PRO A 185 -0.37 21.80 -5.00
N TRP A 186 -0.11 20.54 -5.36
CA TRP A 186 0.74 19.66 -4.55
C TRP A 186 2.22 20.05 -4.60
N PHE A 187 2.62 20.71 -5.70
CA PHE A 187 4.02 21.01 -5.99
C PHE A 187 4.33 22.50 -5.95
N ALA A 188 3.30 23.36 -6.07
CA ALA A 188 3.42 24.78 -5.81
C ALA A 188 3.85 25.09 -4.37
N VAL A 189 3.61 24.17 -3.44
CA VAL A 189 3.94 24.37 -2.03
C VAL A 189 5.40 23.99 -1.76
N ARG A 190 6.22 24.98 -1.40
CA ARG A 190 7.64 24.81 -1.06
C ARG A 190 7.92 23.91 0.15
N ARG A 191 6.88 23.44 0.86
CA ARG A 191 7.00 22.69 2.11
C ARG A 191 6.68 21.21 1.88
N ARG A 192 7.57 20.36 2.39
CA ARG A 192 7.69 18.92 2.06
C ARG A 192 6.45 18.07 2.37
N TYR A 193 5.44 18.60 3.07
CA TYR A 193 4.29 17.82 3.56
C TYR A 193 2.93 18.52 3.49
N ASP A 194 2.83 19.75 2.98
CA ASP A 194 1.57 20.51 3.05
C ASP A 194 0.46 19.90 2.16
N TYR A 195 0.82 19.17 1.11
CA TYR A 195 -0.14 18.40 0.32
C TYR A 195 -0.78 17.25 1.13
N MET A 196 -0.12 16.74 2.18
CA MET A 196 -0.72 15.73 3.08
C MET A 196 -1.88 16.32 3.88
N ALA A 197 -1.83 17.61 4.23
CA ALA A 197 -2.96 18.30 4.84
C ALA A 197 -4.16 18.36 3.89
N THR A 198 -3.93 18.55 2.59
CA THR A 198 -5.01 18.52 1.60
C THR A 198 -5.55 17.10 1.41
N LEU A 199 -4.66 16.10 1.30
CA LEU A 199 -5.03 14.69 1.09
C LEU A 199 -5.84 14.11 2.25
N PHE A 200 -5.49 14.46 3.50
CA PHE A 200 -6.15 13.90 4.69
C PHE A 200 -7.02 14.90 5.45
N GLY A 201 -7.24 16.10 4.91
CA GLY A 201 -8.13 17.13 5.48
C GLY A 201 -7.66 17.66 6.83
N PHE A 202 -6.41 18.10 6.95
CA PHE A 202 -5.91 18.74 8.17
C PHE A 202 -6.19 20.24 8.16
N ASP A 203 -6.76 20.75 9.24
CA ASP A 203 -6.90 22.18 9.50
C ASP A 203 -5.65 22.79 10.17
N GLU A 204 -4.55 22.02 10.24
CA GLU A 204 -3.31 22.42 10.92
C GLU A 204 -2.06 22.04 10.12
N PRO A 205 -0.89 22.65 10.43
CA PRO A 205 0.37 22.32 9.77
C PRO A 205 0.78 20.85 9.94
N VAL A 206 1.54 20.33 8.97
CA VAL A 206 2.11 18.98 9.04
C VAL A 206 3.52 19.02 9.62
N TYR A 207 3.77 18.19 10.64
CA TYR A 207 5.06 18.04 11.27
C TYR A 207 5.64 16.66 10.98
N GLY A 208 6.96 16.55 11.03
CA GLY A 208 7.69 15.28 10.96
C GLY A 208 8.22 14.86 12.33
N ALA A 209 8.07 13.59 12.67
CA ALA A 209 8.70 12.92 13.81
C ALA A 209 9.67 11.85 13.30
N ARG A 210 10.91 11.87 13.78
CA ARG A 210 11.87 10.78 13.56
C ARG A 210 11.70 9.75 14.65
N LEU A 211 11.34 8.54 14.27
CA LEU A 211 11.22 7.41 15.21
C LEU A 211 12.56 6.68 15.32
N TYR A 212 12.97 6.39 16.54
CA TYR A 212 14.05 5.46 16.82
C TYR A 212 13.55 4.03 16.73
N ASP A 213 12.51 3.69 17.50
CA ASP A 213 11.80 2.42 17.44
C ASP A 213 10.29 2.61 17.24
N LEU A 214 9.68 1.57 16.69
CA LEU A 214 8.25 1.38 16.56
C LEU A 214 7.93 -0.04 17.02
N CYS A 215 7.14 -0.18 18.07
CA CYS A 215 6.72 -1.47 18.63
C CYS A 215 7.90 -2.39 18.98
N GLY A 216 9.00 -1.80 19.46
CA GLY A 216 10.22 -2.53 19.81
C GLY A 216 11.14 -2.85 18.63
N GLU A 217 10.78 -2.47 17.41
CA GLU A 217 11.64 -2.61 16.23
C GLU A 217 12.31 -1.30 15.86
N TYR A 218 13.62 -1.32 15.60
CA TYR A 218 14.34 -0.14 15.13
C TYR A 218 13.88 0.25 13.73
N VAL A 219 13.47 1.51 13.57
CA VAL A 219 13.03 2.05 12.26
C VAL A 219 13.98 3.16 11.77
N GLY A 220 14.29 4.14 12.61
CA GLY A 220 15.23 5.22 12.27
C GLY A 220 14.73 6.25 11.23
N GLN A 221 13.44 6.21 10.85
CA GLN A 221 12.84 6.98 9.76
C GLN A 221 11.98 8.16 10.23
N TRP A 222 11.65 9.06 9.31
CA TRP A 222 10.72 10.16 9.51
C TRP A 222 9.30 9.75 9.14
N PHE A 223 8.35 10.17 9.98
CA PHE A 223 6.92 9.99 9.81
C PHE A 223 6.25 11.34 9.98
N TRP A 224 5.29 11.66 9.13
CA TRP A 224 4.57 12.92 9.20
C TRP A 224 3.20 12.75 9.86
N GLY A 225 2.61 13.86 10.29
CA GLY A 225 1.27 13.91 10.85
C GLY A 225 0.85 15.33 11.23
N PRO A 226 -0.41 15.52 11.64
CA PRO A 226 -0.90 16.80 12.12
C PRO A 226 -0.06 17.29 13.31
N GLN A 227 0.26 18.59 13.33
CA GLN A 227 1.15 19.20 14.33
C GLN A 227 0.78 18.81 15.75
N SER A 228 -0.50 18.98 16.15
CA SER A 228 -0.97 18.69 17.50
C SER A 228 -0.67 17.25 17.92
N GLN A 229 -0.89 16.29 17.02
CA GLN A 229 -0.72 14.87 17.29
C GLN A 229 0.75 14.46 17.34
N ILE A 230 1.60 15.03 16.48
CA ILE A 230 3.05 14.81 16.53
C ILE A 230 3.65 15.34 17.84
N LEU A 231 3.28 16.55 18.25
CA LEU A 231 3.79 17.15 19.48
C LEU A 231 3.32 16.42 20.73
N GLU A 232 2.08 15.93 20.74
CA GLU A 232 1.58 15.08 21.80
C GLU A 232 2.31 13.73 21.84
N ALA A 233 2.54 13.12 20.67
CA ALA A 233 3.26 11.85 20.58
C ALA A 233 4.69 11.97 21.10
N ASP A 234 5.40 13.05 20.75
CA ASP A 234 6.73 13.37 21.28
C ASP A 234 6.70 13.49 22.81
N ARG A 235 5.72 14.21 23.36
CA ARG A 235 5.54 14.37 24.80
C ARG A 235 5.24 13.05 25.53
N LEU A 236 4.42 12.19 24.95
CA LEU A 236 4.11 10.86 25.51
C LEU A 236 5.33 9.96 25.46
N SER A 237 6.04 9.97 24.34
CA SER A 237 7.26 9.21 24.12
C SER A 237 8.39 9.58 25.09
N ALA A 238 8.62 10.88 25.31
CA ALA A 238 9.59 11.37 26.30
C ALA A 238 9.27 10.89 27.74
N LYS A 239 8.00 10.64 28.05
CA LYS A 239 7.53 10.07 29.32
C LYS A 239 7.48 8.54 29.32
N ARG A 240 7.95 7.89 28.25
CA ARG A 240 7.89 6.44 28.02
C ARG A 240 6.47 5.89 28.13
N ARG A 241 5.49 6.67 27.65
CA ARG A 241 4.07 6.29 27.62
C ARG A 241 3.67 5.84 26.21
N PRO A 242 2.66 4.96 26.08
CA PRO A 242 2.05 4.66 24.80
C PRO A 242 1.54 5.94 24.12
N ILE A 243 1.66 5.99 22.80
CA ILE A 243 1.16 7.08 21.96
C ILE A 243 -0.29 6.71 21.59
N THR A 244 -1.19 6.99 22.53
CA THR A 244 -2.63 6.66 22.44
C THR A 244 -3.41 7.60 21.52
N ASN A 245 -2.74 8.59 20.91
CA ASN A 245 -3.42 9.59 20.10
C ASN A 245 -3.68 9.09 18.66
N PRO A 246 -4.56 9.77 17.91
CA PRO A 246 -4.97 9.27 16.59
C PRO A 246 -3.84 9.13 15.58
N TRP A 247 -2.70 9.80 15.76
CA TRP A 247 -1.61 9.76 14.78
C TRP A 247 -1.07 8.35 14.57
N PHE A 248 -1.00 7.56 15.64
CA PHE A 248 -0.45 6.21 15.59
C PHE A 248 -1.21 5.32 14.59
N VAL A 249 -2.54 5.22 14.78
CA VAL A 249 -3.40 4.40 13.93
C VAL A 249 -3.62 5.05 12.57
N LYS A 250 -3.92 6.36 12.54
CA LYS A 250 -4.33 7.03 11.29
C LYS A 250 -3.18 7.25 10.32
N TYR A 251 -1.96 7.46 10.78
CA TYR A 251 -0.89 7.92 9.88
C TYR A 251 0.40 7.14 10.05
N LEU A 252 0.81 6.81 11.28
CA LEU A 252 2.08 6.13 11.53
C LEU A 252 2.07 4.69 10.99
N ILE A 253 1.06 3.88 11.34
CA ILE A 253 0.92 2.51 10.83
C ILE A 253 0.85 2.51 9.30
N PRO A 254 -0.04 3.28 8.63
CA PRO A 254 -0.09 3.37 7.17
C PRO A 254 1.24 3.75 6.51
N GLN A 255 1.98 4.72 7.06
CA GLN A 255 3.27 5.12 6.52
C GLN A 255 4.32 4.00 6.68
N ASN A 256 4.31 3.27 7.79
CA ASN A 256 5.23 2.16 7.98
C ASN A 256 4.93 1.03 6.98
N GLU A 257 3.65 0.72 6.75
CA GLU A 257 3.24 -0.30 5.78
C GLU A 257 3.57 0.10 4.34
N LEU A 258 3.46 1.38 3.97
CA LEU A 258 3.91 1.86 2.66
C LEU A 258 5.43 1.69 2.49
N ARG A 259 6.21 2.03 3.52
CA ARG A 259 7.66 1.81 3.53
C ARG A 259 8.00 0.32 3.35
N LEU A 260 7.26 -0.58 4.00
CA LEU A 260 7.45 -2.02 3.87
C LEU A 260 7.07 -2.52 2.47
N ALA A 261 6.00 -1.99 1.87
CA ALA A 261 5.64 -2.28 0.48
C ALA A 261 6.75 -1.86 -0.50
N GLN A 262 7.27 -0.64 -0.33
CA GLN A 262 8.38 -0.11 -1.14
C GLN A 262 9.64 -0.98 -1.02
N ALA A 263 9.90 -1.54 0.17
CA ALA A 263 11.02 -2.44 0.41
C ALA A 263 10.76 -3.89 -0.03
N GLY A 264 9.55 -4.24 -0.50
CA GLY A 264 9.16 -5.63 -0.79
C GLY A 264 9.22 -6.53 0.44
N SER A 265 9.01 -5.98 1.63
CA SER A 265 9.12 -6.73 2.88
C SER A 265 7.90 -7.61 3.13
N GLU A 266 8.15 -8.87 3.50
CA GLU A 266 7.13 -9.81 3.96
C GLU A 266 6.92 -9.75 5.50
N SER A 267 7.70 -8.94 6.21
CA SER A 267 7.68 -8.86 7.67
C SER A 267 6.34 -8.35 8.18
N THR A 268 5.76 -9.01 9.18
CA THR A 268 4.55 -8.54 9.86
C THR A 268 4.94 -7.83 11.14
N PHE A 269 4.71 -6.52 11.21
CA PHE A 269 4.88 -5.72 12.42
C PHE A 269 3.76 -6.06 13.42
N ARG A 270 4.08 -6.17 14.71
CA ARG A 270 3.07 -6.29 15.78
C ARG A 270 2.85 -4.93 16.40
N TYR A 271 1.74 -4.27 16.08
CA TYR A 271 1.50 -2.91 16.53
C TYR A 271 0.89 -2.87 17.94
N ASP A 272 1.35 -1.97 18.81
CA ASP A 272 0.94 -1.87 20.24
C ASP A 272 1.06 -0.46 20.88
N GLU A 273 0.90 0.61 20.09
CA GLU A 273 0.99 2.04 20.49
C GLU A 273 2.36 2.51 21.03
N ARG A 274 3.38 1.66 21.03
CA ARG A 274 4.71 2.03 21.49
C ARG A 274 5.56 2.57 20.34
N ALA A 275 6.12 3.77 20.50
CA ALA A 275 7.20 4.25 19.66
C ALA A 275 8.08 5.26 20.41
N THR A 276 9.38 5.30 20.10
CA THR A 276 10.28 6.34 20.60
C THR A 276 10.50 7.42 19.56
N VAL A 277 9.98 8.62 19.83
CA VAL A 277 10.25 9.82 19.05
C VAL A 277 11.60 10.37 19.50
N ASN A 278 12.52 10.51 18.56
CA ASN A 278 13.87 11.02 18.82
C ASN A 278 14.01 12.51 18.43
N LYS A 279 13.19 12.96 17.48
CA LYS A 279 13.27 14.33 16.96
C LYS A 279 11.98 14.75 16.27
N VAL A 280 11.59 16.00 16.48
CA VAL A 280 10.47 16.65 15.76
C VAL A 280 10.98 17.77 14.85
N ARG A 281 10.31 17.96 13.71
CA ARG A 281 10.52 19.05 12.77
C ARG A 281 9.19 19.60 12.29
N ASP A 282 9.13 20.91 12.08
CA ASP A 282 8.04 21.51 11.32
C ASP A 282 8.21 21.29 9.81
N ALA A 283 7.23 21.77 9.04
CA ALA A 283 7.19 21.68 7.58
C ALA A 283 8.37 22.39 6.88
N GLU A 284 9.06 23.31 7.56
CA GLU A 284 10.26 24.01 7.08
C GLU A 284 11.57 23.31 7.46
N GLY A 285 11.47 22.21 8.23
CA GLY A 285 12.63 21.42 8.67
C GLY A 285 13.34 21.98 9.89
N VAL A 286 12.80 23.03 10.52
CA VAL A 286 13.33 23.64 11.74
C VAL A 286 13.11 22.68 12.90
N LYS A 287 14.17 22.45 13.69
CA LYS A 287 14.08 21.58 14.87
C LYS A 287 13.24 22.27 15.94
N ARG A 288 12.32 21.51 16.53
CA ARG A 288 11.61 21.91 17.75
C ARG A 288 12.17 21.14 18.94
#